data_AF-A0A2W4TAI2-F1
#
_entry.id   AF-A0A2W4TAI2-F1
#
_cell.length_a   1.000
_cell.length_b   1.000
_cell.length_c   1.000
_cell.angle_alpha   90.00
_cell.angle_beta   90.00
_cell.angle_gamma   90.00
#
_symmetry.space_group_name_H-M   'P 1'
#
loop_
_entity.id
_entity.type
_entity.pdbx_description
1 polymer ?
#
loop_
_entity_poly.entity_id
_entity_poly.type
_entity_poly.pdbx_seq_one_letter_code
_entity_poly.pdbx_strand_id
1 'polypeptide(L)'
;MIRGFLPRLRSIATGVLRFMLETQITRLATMAVPLWPRVRLLSVLVALLAIACVVLAVLSARTVFVALAPASPVGAWVVAILAALVVLELCAFTAIAGIEAVLQLAHDFGRHRVGVLLALATIVAALAAFLSVPDTAEISTEAWVALCITATLLVLTGWFQRTYRRPARRGFRDFHVDVIDARQFLARAVHGG
;
A
#
# COMPACT_ATOMS: atom_id res chain seq x y z
N MET A 1 25.61 34.79 15.19
CA MET A 1 24.60 33.87 15.76
C MET A 1 24.04 32.81 14.78
N ILE A 2 24.48 32.72 13.52
CA ILE A 2 23.92 31.79 12.50
C ILE A 2 24.62 30.42 12.45
N ARG A 3 25.83 30.28 13.05
CA ARG A 3 26.63 29.04 12.97
C ARG A 3 26.14 27.88 13.85
N GLY A 4 25.18 28.10 14.75
CA GLY A 4 24.64 27.06 15.65
C GLY A 4 23.43 26.28 15.11
N PHE A 5 22.78 26.77 14.05
CA PHE A 5 21.58 26.12 13.49
C PHE A 5 21.90 24.95 12.55
N LEU A 6 23.00 25.04 11.77
CA LEU A 6 23.43 23.97 10.86
C LEU A 6 23.69 22.61 11.55
N PRO A 7 24.41 22.52 12.69
CA PRO A 7 24.64 21.23 13.34
C PRO A 7 23.36 20.65 13.94
N ARG A 8 22.43 21.49 14.42
CA ARG A 8 21.11 21.04 14.91
C ARG A 8 20.22 20.55 13.77
N LEU A 9 20.12 21.29 12.66
CA LEU A 9 19.40 20.86 11.45
C LEU A 9 19.99 19.58 10.87
N ARG A 10 21.31 19.45 10.86
CA ARG A 10 21.98 18.22 10.43
C ARG A 10 21.68 17.07 11.39
N SER A 11 21.68 17.28 12.71
CA SER A 11 21.30 16.22 13.66
C SER A 11 19.83 15.78 13.55
N ILE A 12 18.91 16.72 13.30
CA ILE A 12 17.49 16.44 13.07
C ILE A 12 17.32 15.74 11.72
N ALA A 13 17.97 16.21 10.67
CA ALA A 13 17.94 15.57 9.35
C ALA A 13 18.58 14.18 9.39
N THR A 14 19.65 13.97 10.15
CA THR A 14 20.30 12.66 10.29
C THR A 14 19.47 11.73 11.19
N GLY A 15 18.76 12.27 12.18
CA GLY A 15 17.77 11.55 12.99
C GLY A 15 16.56 11.14 12.16
N VAL A 16 16.00 12.05 11.36
CA VAL A 16 14.92 11.78 10.39
C VAL A 16 15.38 10.83 9.29
N LEU A 17 16.63 10.92 8.83
CA LEU A 17 17.20 10.00 7.84
C LEU A 17 17.45 8.60 8.42
N ARG A 18 17.94 8.49 9.66
CA ARG A 18 18.04 7.20 10.38
C ARG A 18 16.66 6.61 10.66
N PHE A 19 15.71 7.46 11.06
CA PHE A 19 14.32 7.09 11.23
C PHE A 19 13.73 6.61 9.90
N MET A 20 13.96 7.32 8.79
CA MET A 20 13.60 6.92 7.42
C MET A 20 14.29 5.64 6.95
N LEU A 21 15.51 5.36 7.38
CA LEU A 21 16.17 4.08 7.09
C LEU A 21 15.57 2.93 7.92
N GLU A 22 15.01 3.21 9.10
CA GLU A 22 14.22 2.28 9.92
C GLU A 22 12.73 2.23 9.52
N THR A 23 12.26 3.17 8.68
CA THR A 23 10.83 3.29 8.38
C THR A 23 10.27 2.13 7.56
N GLN A 24 8.99 1.84 7.79
CA GLN A 24 8.27 0.73 7.15
C GLN A 24 8.17 0.89 5.62
N ILE A 25 8.44 2.09 5.08
CA ILE A 25 8.40 2.40 3.65
C ILE A 25 9.58 1.75 2.90
N THR A 26 10.79 1.75 3.46
CA THR A 26 11.95 1.05 2.87
C THR A 26 11.72 -0.45 2.89
N ARG A 27 11.03 -0.99 3.90
CA ARG A 27 10.57 -2.38 3.89
C ARG A 27 9.57 -2.65 2.77
N LEU A 28 8.57 -1.80 2.60
CA LEU A 28 7.58 -1.96 1.55
C LEU A 28 8.21 -1.85 0.14
N ALA A 29 9.17 -0.94 -0.05
CA ALA A 29 9.93 -0.79 -1.29
C ALA A 29 10.90 -1.95 -1.56
N THR A 30 11.59 -2.46 -0.54
CA THR A 30 12.49 -3.63 -0.67
C THR A 30 11.73 -4.93 -0.87
N MET A 31 10.47 -5.04 -0.43
CA MET A 31 9.59 -6.16 -0.77
C MET A 31 9.18 -6.16 -2.25
N ALA A 32 8.98 -4.99 -2.87
CA ALA A 32 8.54 -4.89 -4.27
C ALA A 32 9.59 -5.36 -5.30
N VAL A 33 10.87 -5.13 -5.03
CA VAL A 33 12.00 -5.45 -5.94
C VAL A 33 12.14 -6.96 -6.24
N PRO A 34 12.16 -7.88 -5.25
CA PRO A 34 12.27 -9.32 -5.49
C PRO A 34 10.97 -9.97 -6.00
N LEU A 35 9.82 -9.29 -5.89
CA LEU A 35 8.54 -9.78 -6.42
C LEU A 35 8.43 -9.63 -7.95
N TRP A 36 9.18 -8.70 -8.55
CA TRP A 36 9.13 -8.36 -9.97
C TRP A 36 9.35 -9.53 -10.96
N PRO A 37 10.32 -10.44 -10.75
CA PRO A 37 10.61 -11.49 -11.73
C PRO A 37 9.57 -12.62 -11.72
N ARG A 38 8.90 -12.85 -10.59
CA ARG A 38 8.02 -14.03 -10.39
C ARG A 38 6.53 -13.68 -10.37
N VAL A 39 6.13 -12.47 -9.96
CA VAL A 39 4.72 -12.10 -9.73
C VAL A 39 4.43 -10.63 -10.07
N ARG A 40 4.59 -10.24 -11.35
CA ARG A 40 4.44 -8.85 -11.85
C ARG A 40 3.18 -8.12 -11.37
N LEU A 41 2.05 -8.82 -11.25
CA LEU A 41 0.77 -8.22 -10.90
C LEU A 41 0.72 -7.83 -9.41
N LEU A 42 1.29 -8.67 -8.55
CA LEU A 42 1.36 -8.43 -7.12
C LEU A 42 2.40 -7.34 -6.81
N SER A 43 3.54 -7.32 -7.53
CA SER A 43 4.52 -6.23 -7.40
C SER A 43 3.93 -4.88 -7.82
N VAL A 44 3.11 -4.84 -8.89
CA VAL A 44 2.40 -3.62 -9.30
C VAL A 44 1.40 -3.19 -8.23
N LEU A 45 0.66 -4.12 -7.61
CA LEU A 45 -0.30 -3.78 -6.56
C LEU A 45 0.39 -3.23 -5.30
N VAL A 46 1.52 -3.80 -4.90
CA VAL A 46 2.35 -3.29 -3.81
C VAL A 46 2.92 -1.90 -4.15
N ALA A 47 3.37 -1.70 -5.40
CA ALA A 47 3.83 -0.38 -5.84
C ALA A 47 2.70 0.66 -5.85
N LEU A 48 1.50 0.29 -6.31
CA LEU A 48 0.32 1.15 -6.27
C LEU A 48 -0.07 1.49 -4.82
N LEU A 49 0.02 0.53 -3.90
CA LEU A 49 -0.22 0.78 -2.48
C LEU A 49 0.82 1.75 -1.91
N ALA A 50 2.10 1.59 -2.24
CA ALA A 50 3.16 2.51 -1.85
C ALA A 50 2.89 3.94 -2.37
N ILE A 51 2.51 4.06 -3.64
CA ILE A 51 2.15 5.34 -4.26
C ILE A 51 0.93 5.95 -3.55
N ALA A 52 -0.09 5.15 -3.25
CA ALA A 52 -1.28 5.61 -2.53
C ALA A 52 -0.92 6.15 -1.14
N CYS A 53 -0.04 5.49 -0.39
CA CYS A 53 0.47 5.97 0.89
C CYS A 53 1.17 7.34 0.75
N VAL A 54 2.03 7.49 -0.26
CA VAL A 54 2.73 8.77 -0.54
C VAL A 54 1.74 9.87 -0.91
N VAL A 55 0.78 9.59 -1.78
CA VAL A 55 -0.25 10.55 -2.19
C VAL A 55 -1.08 10.99 -0.98
N LEU A 56 -1.50 10.05 -0.13
CA LEU A 56 -2.27 10.35 1.07
C LEU A 56 -1.48 11.24 2.05
N ALA A 57 -0.20 10.95 2.24
CA ALA A 57 0.68 11.76 3.08
C ALA A 57 0.84 13.18 2.54
N VAL A 58 1.02 13.34 1.22
CA VAL A 58 1.13 14.66 0.58
C VAL A 58 -0.18 15.46 0.68
N LEU A 59 -1.33 14.82 0.43
CA LEU A 59 -2.64 15.47 0.57
C LEU A 59 -2.89 15.89 2.03
N SER A 60 -2.52 15.04 3.00
CA SER A 60 -2.61 15.36 4.42
C SER A 60 -1.70 16.54 4.79
N ALA A 61 -0.46 16.55 4.32
CA ALA A 61 0.46 17.66 4.53
C ALA A 61 -0.08 18.97 3.95
N ARG A 62 -0.67 18.92 2.75
CA ARG A 62 -1.25 20.09 2.08
C ARG A 62 -2.43 20.64 2.88
N THR A 63 -3.33 19.80 3.37
CA THR A 63 -4.49 20.24 4.16
C THR A 63 -4.06 20.91 5.46
N VAL A 64 -3.10 20.32 6.18
CA VAL A 64 -2.49 20.90 7.38
C VAL A 64 -1.81 22.23 7.07
N PHE A 65 -1.03 22.31 5.98
CA PHE A 65 -0.35 23.54 5.58
C PHE A 65 -1.34 24.67 5.30
N VAL A 66 -2.37 24.41 4.50
CA VAL A 66 -3.39 25.42 4.15
C VAL A 66 -4.13 25.92 5.39
N ALA A 67 -4.41 25.03 6.35
CA ALA A 67 -5.09 25.40 7.60
C ALA A 67 -4.22 26.27 8.52
N LEU A 68 -2.90 26.02 8.60
CA LEU A 68 -1.99 26.74 9.50
C LEU A 68 -1.26 27.93 8.88
N ALA A 69 -1.17 28.00 7.55
CA ALA A 69 -0.53 29.08 6.81
C ALA A 69 -0.98 30.51 7.22
N PRO A 70 -2.27 30.80 7.46
CA PRO A 70 -2.68 32.16 7.84
C PRO A 70 -2.20 32.59 9.24
N ALA A 71 -1.88 31.65 10.14
CA ALA A 71 -1.42 31.95 11.49
C ALA A 71 0.11 32.10 11.57
N SER A 72 0.86 31.19 10.96
CA SER A 72 2.31 31.35 10.80
C SER A 72 2.84 30.52 9.63
N PRO A 73 3.48 31.14 8.62
CA PRO A 73 3.93 30.40 7.44
C PRO A 73 5.10 29.46 7.76
N VAL A 74 5.99 29.84 8.67
CA VAL A 74 7.15 29.02 9.05
C VAL A 74 6.73 27.83 9.93
N GLY A 75 5.81 28.04 10.89
CA GLY A 75 5.28 26.97 11.73
C GLY A 75 4.42 25.98 10.94
N ALA A 76 3.63 26.46 9.99
CA ALA A 76 2.81 25.63 9.11
C ALA A 76 3.65 24.61 8.31
N TRP A 77 4.81 25.01 7.78
CA TRP A 77 5.72 24.10 7.07
C TRP A 77 6.24 22.98 7.96
N VAL A 78 6.69 23.29 9.18
CA VAL A 78 7.21 22.29 10.11
C VAL A 78 6.13 21.29 10.49
N VAL A 79 4.93 21.77 10.82
CA VAL A 79 3.81 20.90 11.21
C VAL A 79 3.30 20.07 10.03
N ALA A 80 3.25 20.65 8.82
CA ALA A 80 2.85 19.92 7.61
C ALA A 80 3.82 18.78 7.26
N ILE A 81 5.14 19.02 7.38
CA ILE A 81 6.15 17.99 7.14
C ILE A 81 6.04 16.87 8.20
N LEU A 82 5.87 17.22 9.46
CA LEU A 82 5.69 16.22 10.53
C LEU A 82 4.41 15.40 10.32
N ALA A 83 3.30 16.05 9.95
CA ALA A 83 2.06 15.37 9.63
C ALA A 83 2.23 14.41 8.43
N ALA A 84 2.94 14.85 7.38
CA ALA A 84 3.25 14.00 6.23
C ALA A 84 3.99 12.72 6.65
N LEU A 85 5.03 12.87 7.46
CA LEU A 85 5.84 11.74 7.94
C LEU A 85 5.03 10.77 8.81
N VAL A 86 4.23 11.31 9.74
CA VAL A 86 3.39 10.48 10.62
C VAL A 86 2.32 9.73 9.82
N VAL A 87 1.64 10.40 8.89
CA VAL A 87 0.63 9.76 8.03
C VAL A 87 1.29 8.70 7.15
N LEU A 88 2.44 9.00 6.58
CA LEU A 88 3.15 8.05 5.72
C LEU A 88 3.56 6.78 6.49
N GLU A 89 4.08 6.93 7.71
CA GLU A 89 4.41 5.79 8.57
C GLU A 89 3.20 4.98 8.99
N LEU A 90 2.11 5.64 9.40
CA LEU A 90 0.87 4.96 9.76
C LEU A 90 0.32 4.19 8.55
N CYS A 91 0.37 4.77 7.36
CA CYS A 91 -0.06 4.12 6.12
C CYS A 91 0.85 2.93 5.76
N ALA A 92 2.16 3.05 5.90
CA ALA A 92 3.09 1.95 5.65
C ALA A 92 2.92 0.80 6.67
N PHE A 93 2.77 1.13 7.95
CA PHE A 93 2.50 0.15 9.01
C PHE A 93 1.17 -0.58 8.78
N THR A 94 0.09 0.16 8.48
CA THR A 94 -1.21 -0.44 8.21
C THR A 94 -1.20 -1.29 6.93
N ALA A 95 -0.48 -0.87 5.89
CA ALA A 95 -0.28 -1.65 4.69
C ALA A 95 0.41 -2.99 4.98
N ILE A 96 1.50 -2.99 5.76
CA ILE A 96 2.24 -4.21 6.11
C ILE A 96 1.39 -5.11 7.00
N ALA A 97 0.75 -4.57 8.05
CA ALA A 97 -0.14 -5.32 8.92
C ALA A 97 -1.32 -5.93 8.13
N GLY A 98 -1.85 -5.19 7.16
CA GLY A 98 -2.88 -5.69 6.24
C GLY A 98 -2.38 -6.84 5.36
N ILE A 99 -1.17 -6.73 4.81
CA ILE A 99 -0.55 -7.81 4.02
C ILE A 99 -0.36 -9.06 4.89
N GLU A 100 0.15 -8.92 6.11
CA GLU A 100 0.32 -10.02 7.06
C GLU A 100 -1.01 -10.68 7.43
N ALA A 101 -2.03 -9.88 7.74
CA ALA A 101 -3.37 -10.37 8.03
C ALA A 101 -3.96 -11.13 6.83
N VAL A 102 -3.82 -10.60 5.62
CA VAL A 102 -4.28 -11.28 4.39
C VAL A 102 -3.52 -12.59 4.17
N LEU A 103 -2.23 -12.65 4.46
CA LEU A 103 -1.43 -13.88 4.34
C LEU A 103 -1.80 -14.92 5.41
N GLN A 104 -2.14 -14.48 6.63
CA GLN A 104 -2.67 -15.36 7.68
C GLN A 104 -4.03 -15.93 7.27
N LEU A 105 -4.96 -15.07 6.86
CA LEU A 105 -6.27 -15.48 6.33
C LEU A 105 -6.11 -16.44 5.14
N ALA A 106 -5.17 -16.16 4.24
CA ALA A 106 -4.89 -17.02 3.09
C ALA A 106 -4.37 -18.39 3.50
N HIS A 107 -3.51 -18.45 4.52
CA HIS A 107 -2.99 -19.69 5.08
C HIS A 107 -4.11 -20.53 5.71
N ASP A 108 -5.00 -19.90 6.49
CA ASP A 108 -6.05 -20.58 7.25
C ASP A 108 -7.22 -21.05 6.37
N PHE A 109 -7.59 -20.26 5.36
CA PHE A 109 -8.75 -20.55 4.51
C PHE A 109 -8.45 -21.46 3.32
N GLY A 110 -7.19 -21.53 2.88
CA GLY A 110 -6.76 -22.34 1.75
C GLY A 110 -7.31 -21.87 0.40
N ARG A 111 -6.83 -22.51 -0.68
CA ARG A 111 -7.01 -22.06 -2.08
C ARG A 111 -8.47 -21.85 -2.50
N HIS A 112 -9.39 -22.72 -2.05
CA HIS A 112 -10.77 -22.70 -2.52
C HIS A 112 -11.58 -21.57 -1.89
N ARG A 113 -11.47 -21.38 -0.57
CA ARG A 113 -12.20 -20.34 0.16
C ARG A 113 -11.66 -18.94 -0.15
N VAL A 114 -10.34 -18.78 -0.28
CA VAL A 114 -9.74 -17.50 -0.71
C VAL A 114 -10.27 -17.08 -2.09
N GLY A 115 -10.38 -18.03 -3.01
CA GLY A 115 -10.97 -17.74 -4.33
C GLY A 115 -12.44 -17.33 -4.28
N VAL A 116 -13.22 -17.87 -3.33
CA VAL A 116 -14.63 -17.48 -3.13
C VAL A 116 -14.72 -16.09 -2.49
N LEU A 117 -13.92 -15.81 -1.47
CA LEU A 117 -13.85 -14.50 -0.82
C LEU A 117 -13.45 -13.41 -1.82
N LEU A 118 -12.45 -13.68 -2.67
CA LEU A 118 -12.02 -12.76 -3.70
C LEU A 118 -13.10 -12.52 -4.76
N ALA A 119 -13.83 -13.57 -5.16
CA ALA A 119 -14.96 -13.42 -6.08
C ALA A 119 -16.10 -12.60 -5.45
N LEU A 120 -16.45 -12.86 -4.19
CA LEU A 120 -17.44 -12.07 -3.45
C LEU A 120 -17.03 -10.61 -3.32
N ALA A 121 -15.79 -10.33 -2.93
CA ALA A 121 -15.26 -8.97 -2.86
C ALA A 121 -15.36 -8.26 -4.22
N THR A 122 -15.09 -8.97 -5.31
CA THR A 122 -15.19 -8.41 -6.67
C THR A 122 -16.64 -8.11 -7.06
N ILE A 123 -17.59 -8.98 -6.68
CA ILE A 123 -19.02 -8.74 -6.93
C ILE A 123 -19.50 -7.53 -6.15
N VAL A 124 -19.14 -7.42 -4.86
CA VAL A 124 -19.50 -6.27 -4.02
C VAL A 124 -18.89 -4.98 -4.56
N ALA A 125 -17.61 -5.01 -4.95
CA ALA A 125 -16.96 -3.85 -5.56
C ALA A 125 -17.61 -3.44 -6.88
N ALA A 126 -17.94 -4.40 -7.76
CA ALA A 126 -18.64 -4.13 -9.01
C ALA A 126 -20.03 -3.52 -8.77
N LEU A 127 -20.75 -4.01 -7.76
CA LEU A 127 -22.03 -3.43 -7.36
C LEU A 127 -21.85 -1.99 -6.84
N ALA A 128 -20.86 -1.75 -5.97
CA ALA A 128 -20.56 -0.42 -5.46
C ALA A 128 -20.17 0.56 -6.59
N ALA A 129 -19.34 0.11 -7.54
CA ALA A 129 -18.97 0.89 -8.70
C ALA A 129 -20.19 1.21 -9.57
N PHE A 130 -21.05 0.22 -9.84
CA PHE A 130 -22.28 0.42 -10.59
C PHE A 130 -23.21 1.44 -9.94
N LEU A 131 -23.40 1.35 -8.61
CA LEU A 131 -24.22 2.30 -7.86
C LEU A 131 -23.59 3.70 -7.76
N SER A 132 -22.27 3.82 -7.93
CA SER A 132 -21.56 5.09 -7.86
C SER A 132 -21.55 5.88 -9.18
N VAL A 133 -21.96 5.28 -10.31
CA VAL A 133 -22.03 5.98 -11.60
C VAL A 133 -23.25 6.91 -11.58
N PRO A 134 -23.05 8.24 -11.59
CA PRO A 134 -24.19 9.16 -11.64
C PRO A 134 -24.80 9.18 -13.04
N ASP A 135 -26.10 9.53 -13.14
CA ASP A 135 -26.79 9.76 -14.43
C ASP A 135 -26.33 11.05 -15.14
N THR A 136 -25.38 11.78 -14.55
CA THR A 136 -24.81 13.01 -15.09
C THR A 136 -23.53 12.74 -15.87
N ALA A 137 -23.16 13.63 -16.79
CA ALA A 137 -21.99 13.48 -17.64
C ALA A 137 -20.63 13.57 -16.90
N GLU A 138 -20.62 13.89 -15.60
CA GLU A 138 -19.41 14.05 -14.80
C GLU A 138 -19.27 12.90 -13.78
N ILE A 139 -18.19 12.14 -13.92
CA ILE A 139 -17.84 11.05 -13.00
C ILE A 139 -17.24 11.67 -11.72
N SER A 140 -17.89 11.45 -10.57
CA SER A 140 -17.40 11.90 -9.28
C SER A 140 -16.08 11.22 -8.88
N THR A 141 -15.30 11.83 -7.98
CA THR A 141 -14.07 11.22 -7.47
C THR A 141 -14.33 9.89 -6.76
N GLU A 142 -15.47 9.77 -6.08
CA GLU A 142 -15.90 8.52 -5.43
C GLU A 142 -16.16 7.41 -6.44
N ALA A 143 -16.83 7.74 -7.56
CA ALA A 143 -17.08 6.82 -8.66
C ALA A 143 -15.76 6.35 -9.30
N TRP A 144 -14.81 7.26 -9.51
CA TRP A 144 -13.47 6.91 -9.98
C TRP A 144 -12.75 5.93 -9.04
N VAL A 145 -12.82 6.16 -7.74
CA VAL A 145 -12.22 5.25 -6.74
C VAL A 145 -12.89 3.88 -6.78
N ALA A 146 -14.21 3.81 -6.81
CA ALA A 146 -14.95 2.55 -6.87
C ALA A 146 -14.64 1.76 -8.15
N LEU A 147 -14.55 2.45 -9.30
CA LEU A 147 -14.16 1.84 -10.58
C LEU A 147 -12.72 1.31 -10.55
N CYS A 148 -11.77 2.07 -10.02
CA CYS A 148 -10.38 1.64 -9.89
C CYS A 148 -10.24 0.42 -8.98
N ILE A 149 -10.94 0.39 -7.85
CA ILE A 149 -10.97 -0.75 -6.92
C ILE A 149 -11.55 -1.98 -7.64
N THR A 150 -12.66 -1.81 -8.33
CA THR A 150 -13.33 -2.89 -9.07
C THR A 150 -12.44 -3.46 -10.18
N ALA A 151 -11.82 -2.59 -10.98
CA ALA A 151 -10.89 -3.01 -12.03
C ALA A 151 -9.71 -3.80 -11.47
N THR A 152 -9.15 -3.33 -10.35
CA THR A 152 -8.06 -4.02 -9.64
C THR A 152 -8.49 -5.40 -9.14
N LEU A 153 -9.68 -5.51 -8.53
CA LEU A 153 -10.22 -6.78 -8.04
C LEU A 153 -10.57 -7.76 -9.17
N LEU A 154 -11.10 -7.29 -10.30
CA LEU A 154 -11.34 -8.11 -11.48
C LEU A 154 -10.05 -8.70 -12.04
N VAL A 155 -9.01 -7.86 -12.17
CA VAL A 155 -7.69 -8.27 -12.63
C VAL A 155 -7.07 -9.29 -11.67
N LEU A 156 -7.16 -9.05 -10.36
CA LEU A 156 -6.66 -9.95 -9.32
C LEU A 156 -7.40 -11.29 -9.33
N THR A 157 -8.73 -11.27 -9.46
CA THR A 157 -9.58 -12.47 -9.52
C THR A 157 -9.27 -13.30 -10.77
N GLY A 158 -9.18 -12.65 -11.92
CA GLY A 158 -8.84 -13.31 -13.18
C GLY A 158 -7.44 -13.94 -13.11
N TRP A 159 -6.47 -13.24 -12.53
CA TRP A 159 -5.13 -13.78 -12.29
C TRP A 159 -5.15 -14.96 -11.32
N PHE A 160 -5.83 -14.86 -10.17
CA PHE A 160 -5.92 -15.92 -9.17
C PHE A 160 -6.52 -17.20 -9.75
N GLN A 161 -7.61 -17.09 -10.51
CA GLN A 161 -8.23 -18.24 -11.19
C GLN A 161 -7.27 -18.87 -12.22
N ARG A 162 -6.54 -18.03 -12.96
CA ARG A 162 -5.60 -18.47 -13.99
C ARG A 162 -4.35 -19.15 -13.44
N THR A 163 -3.85 -18.72 -12.29
CA THR A 163 -2.60 -19.18 -11.68
C THR A 163 -2.83 -20.35 -10.74
N TYR A 164 -3.87 -20.28 -9.90
CA TYR A 164 -4.07 -21.23 -8.81
C TYR A 164 -5.21 -22.21 -9.05
N ARG A 165 -6.22 -21.96 -9.90
CA ARG A 165 -7.34 -22.92 -10.09
C ARG A 165 -7.16 -23.93 -11.22
N ARG A 166 -6.25 -23.72 -12.17
CA ARG A 166 -6.07 -24.60 -13.34
C ARG A 166 -4.78 -25.44 -13.22
N PRO A 167 -4.84 -26.68 -12.66
CA PRO A 167 -3.66 -27.53 -12.47
C PRO A 167 -3.02 -27.97 -13.79
N ALA A 168 -3.78 -28.05 -14.88
CA ALA A 168 -3.30 -28.48 -16.20
C ALA A 168 -2.47 -27.42 -16.96
N ARG A 169 -2.20 -26.25 -16.37
CA ARG A 169 -1.50 -25.15 -17.05
C ARG A 169 0.00 -25.24 -16.80
N ARG A 170 0.83 -25.06 -17.85
CA ARG A 170 2.29 -24.87 -17.71
C ARG A 170 2.55 -23.70 -16.75
N GLY A 171 3.21 -23.96 -15.63
CA GLY A 171 3.47 -22.96 -14.57
C GLY A 171 2.45 -22.93 -13.44
N PHE A 172 1.67 -24.00 -13.21
CA PHE A 172 0.88 -24.16 -12.00
C PHE A 172 1.76 -24.02 -10.75
N ARG A 173 1.39 -23.11 -9.86
CA ARG A 173 2.06 -22.89 -8.57
C ARG A 173 1.13 -23.33 -7.46
N ASP A 174 1.69 -24.00 -6.47
CA ASP A 174 0.92 -24.34 -5.29
C ASP A 174 0.69 -23.07 -4.45
N PHE A 175 -0.59 -22.77 -4.21
CA PHE A 175 -1.00 -21.60 -3.45
C PHE A 175 -0.44 -21.63 -2.03
N HIS A 176 -0.37 -22.83 -1.43
CA HIS A 176 0.10 -22.97 -0.06
C HIS A 176 1.60 -22.67 0.05
N VAL A 177 2.40 -23.16 -0.92
CA VAL A 177 3.84 -22.91 -0.99
C VAL A 177 4.12 -21.43 -1.18
N ASP A 178 3.42 -20.76 -2.11
CA ASP A 178 3.59 -19.32 -2.33
C ASP A 178 3.24 -18.48 -1.08
N VAL A 179 2.21 -18.88 -0.30
CA VAL A 179 1.84 -18.21 0.96
C VAL A 179 2.90 -18.41 2.05
N ILE A 180 3.44 -19.62 2.20
CA ILE A 180 4.51 -19.90 3.17
C ILE A 180 5.77 -19.12 2.80
N ASP A 181 6.19 -19.17 1.54
CA ASP A 181 7.36 -18.44 1.05
C ASP A 181 7.23 -16.94 1.29
N ALA A 182 6.05 -16.37 1.04
CA ALA A 182 5.76 -14.96 1.30
C ALA A 182 5.86 -14.63 2.81
N ARG A 183 5.29 -15.47 3.68
CA ARG A 183 5.41 -15.29 5.15
C ARG A 183 6.84 -15.41 5.63
N GLN A 184 7.61 -16.37 5.13
CA GLN A 184 9.03 -16.52 5.48
C GLN A 184 9.87 -15.35 4.97
N PHE A 185 9.54 -14.81 3.79
CA PHE A 185 10.19 -13.62 3.26
C PHE A 185 9.91 -12.39 4.14
N LEU A 186 8.65 -12.18 4.55
CA LEU A 186 8.27 -11.13 5.51
C LEU A 186 9.00 -11.29 6.84
N ALA A 187 8.99 -12.50 7.41
CA ALA A 187 9.67 -12.77 8.68
C ALA A 187 11.18 -12.47 8.60
N ARG A 188 11.84 -12.80 7.48
CA ARG A 188 13.26 -12.46 7.27
C ARG A 188 13.50 -10.97 7.10
N ALA A 189 12.64 -10.29 6.34
CA ALA A 189 12.70 -8.83 6.20
C ALA A 189 12.52 -8.11 7.54
N VAL A 190 11.82 -8.74 8.51
CA VAL A 190 11.65 -8.20 9.87
C VAL A 190 12.95 -8.20 10.69
N HIS A 191 13.87 -9.12 10.44
CA HIS A 191 15.05 -9.33 11.29
C HIS A 191 16.33 -8.63 10.78
N GLY A 192 16.24 -7.92 9.64
CA GLY A 192 17.42 -7.34 8.98
C GLY A 192 18.20 -8.44 8.26
N GLY A 193 18.15 -8.42 6.93
CA GLY A 193 18.98 -9.29 6.09
C GLY A 193 20.45 -8.88 6.14
#